data_AF-A0A4Z1I0B4-F1
#
_entry.id   AF-A0A4Z1I0B4-F1
#
_cell.length_a   1.000
_cell.length_b   1.000
_cell.length_c   1.000
_cell.angle_alpha   90.00
_cell.angle_beta   90.00
_cell.angle_gamma   90.00
#
_symmetry.space_group_name_H-M   'P 1'
#
loop_
_entity.id
_entity.type
_entity.pdbx_description
1 polymer ?
#
loop_
_entity_poly.entity_id
_entity_poly.type
_entity_poly.pdbx_seq_one_letter_code
_entity_poly.pdbx_strand_id
1 'polypeptide(L)'
;MDPSTPSPPTTDLTTPPPTPEELLEAQMKAWRKAHHEALVLDSRMSIPYGARLPLCTSISLLCGMALGISHGSQAASLRFRAENAHRLPTSPTGWYLYHKSKNYNTGLGGVKEGLRMGGRIAFWTAGLLAIEDMCDRWRGKKDVVNTVVASLSVAGGFSL
;
A
#
# COMPACT_ATOMS: atom_id res chain seq x y z
N MET A 1 63.17 -40.70 3.77
CA MET A 1 62.88 -39.26 3.78
C MET A 1 61.50 -39.10 3.18
N ASP A 2 60.46 -39.03 4.01
CA ASP A 2 59.08 -38.80 3.57
C ASP A 2 58.70 -37.34 3.86
N PRO A 3 58.34 -36.53 2.85
CA PRO A 3 58.00 -35.12 3.03
C PRO A 3 56.49 -34.92 2.89
N SER A 4 55.70 -35.26 3.91
CA SER A 4 54.28 -34.92 3.91
C SER A 4 53.66 -34.98 5.31
N THR A 5 54.05 -34.03 6.15
CA THR A 5 53.28 -33.67 7.34
C THR A 5 52.66 -32.30 7.07
N PRO A 6 51.33 -32.13 7.02
CA PRO A 6 50.74 -30.81 6.93
C PRO A 6 51.00 -30.05 8.23
N SER A 7 51.60 -28.86 8.12
CA SER A 7 51.80 -27.94 9.23
C SER A 7 50.45 -27.59 9.88
N PRO A 8 50.37 -27.46 11.23
CA PRO A 8 49.16 -26.99 11.88
C PRO A 8 48.82 -25.56 11.40
N PRO A 9 47.54 -25.15 11.39
CA PRO A 9 47.16 -23.82 10.95
C PRO A 9 47.84 -22.81 11.87
N THR A 10 48.77 -22.04 11.29
CA THR A 10 49.39 -20.89 11.94
C THR A 10 48.27 -19.93 12.29
N THR A 11 47.85 -19.94 13.55
CA THR A 11 46.94 -18.94 14.06
C THR A 11 47.78 -17.67 14.14
N ASP A 12 47.57 -16.75 13.18
CA ASP A 12 48.21 -15.44 13.16
C ASP A 12 47.83 -14.69 14.44
N LEU A 13 48.72 -14.71 15.44
CA LEU A 13 48.54 -14.04 16.72
C LEU A 13 48.88 -12.53 16.65
N THR A 14 48.93 -11.94 15.45
CA THR A 14 49.46 -10.58 15.21
C THR A 14 48.39 -9.55 14.84
N THR A 15 47.10 -9.85 14.98
CA THR A 15 46.07 -8.79 14.92
C THR A 15 45.93 -8.16 16.31
N PRO A 16 46.07 -6.83 16.46
CA PRO A 16 45.71 -6.18 17.70
C PRO A 16 44.24 -6.52 18.03
N PRO A 17 43.85 -6.62 19.32
CA PRO A 17 42.46 -6.86 19.67
C PRO A 17 41.59 -5.82 18.94
N PRO A 18 40.51 -6.26 18.27
CA PRO A 18 39.70 -5.36 17.46
C PRO A 18 39.23 -4.21 18.32
N THR A 19 39.36 -2.99 17.81
CA THR A 19 38.93 -1.82 18.57
C THR A 19 37.41 -1.84 18.76
N PRO A 20 36.88 -1.19 19.82
CA PRO A 20 35.44 -1.17 20.09
C PRO A 20 34.60 -0.72 18.90
N GLU A 21 35.12 0.20 18.07
CA GLU A 21 34.46 0.62 16.83
C GLU A 21 34.33 -0.49 15.78
N GLU A 22 35.37 -1.30 15.57
CA GLU A 22 35.35 -2.39 14.58
C GLU A 22 34.38 -3.50 14.99
N LEU A 23 34.30 -3.79 16.29
CA LEU A 23 33.31 -4.72 16.84
C LEU A 23 31.88 -4.21 16.64
N LEU A 24 31.64 -2.92 16.85
CA LEU A 24 30.34 -2.29 16.60
C LEU A 24 29.96 -2.38 15.12
N GLU A 25 30.89 -2.09 14.21
CA GLU A 25 30.66 -2.19 12.77
C GLU A 25 30.34 -3.63 12.33
N ALA A 26 31.08 -4.61 12.85
CA ALA A 26 30.83 -6.02 12.60
C ALA A 26 29.45 -6.45 13.10
N GLN A 27 29.05 -6.01 14.29
CA GLN A 27 27.70 -6.24 14.84
C GLN A 27 26.62 -5.59 13.97
N MET A 28 26.80 -4.34 13.56
CA MET A 28 25.85 -3.62 12.68
C MET A 28 25.73 -4.28 11.31
N LYS A 29 26.82 -4.82 10.77
CA LYS A 29 26.83 -5.54 9.49
C LYS A 29 26.11 -6.89 9.61
N ALA A 30 26.36 -7.63 10.70
CA ALA A 30 25.65 -8.86 11.01
C ALA A 30 24.14 -8.61 11.20
N TRP A 31 23.78 -7.57 11.95
CA TRP A 31 22.39 -7.15 12.16
C TRP A 31 21.71 -6.79 10.83
N ARG A 32 22.36 -6.00 9.97
CA ARG A 32 21.82 -5.63 8.64
C ARG A 32 21.61 -6.86 7.76
N LYS A 33 22.56 -7.80 7.75
CA LYS A 33 22.46 -9.03 6.97
C LYS A 33 21.30 -9.90 7.46
N ALA A 34 21.21 -10.14 8.76
CA ALA A 34 20.12 -10.91 9.36
C ALA A 34 18.75 -10.25 9.13
N HIS A 35 18.68 -8.92 9.24
CA HIS A 35 17.48 -8.14 8.94
C HIS A 35 17.07 -8.29 7.46
N HIS A 36 18.03 -8.19 6.53
CA HIS A 36 17.77 -8.36 5.11
C HIS A 36 17.28 -9.78 4.77
N GLU A 37 17.88 -10.82 5.36
CA GLU A 37 17.45 -12.20 5.20
C GLU A 37 16.02 -12.42 5.73
N ALA A 38 15.69 -11.83 6.87
CA ALA A 38 14.33 -11.87 7.41
C ALA A 38 13.32 -11.19 6.48
N LEU A 39 13.67 -10.04 5.88
CA LEU A 39 12.81 -9.37 4.90
C LEU A 39 12.63 -10.20 3.62
N VAL A 40 13.67 -10.88 3.13
CA VAL A 40 13.58 -11.75 1.96
C VAL A 40 12.67 -12.94 2.22
N LEU A 41 12.75 -13.54 3.41
CA LEU A 41 11.86 -14.63 3.82
C LEU A 41 10.40 -14.17 3.92
N ASP A 42 10.16 -12.96 4.41
CA ASP A 42 8.82 -12.37 4.53
C ASP A 42 8.26 -11.84 3.19
N SER A 43 9.13 -11.52 2.23
CA SER A 43 8.75 -10.90 0.97
C SER A 43 7.86 -11.79 0.12
N ARG A 44 6.72 -11.24 -0.29
CA ARG A 44 5.85 -11.80 -1.33
C ARG A 44 5.90 -10.86 -2.54
N MET A 45 6.24 -11.40 -3.71
CA MET A 45 6.48 -10.60 -4.93
C MET A 45 7.61 -9.56 -4.76
N SER A 46 8.73 -9.94 -4.13
CA SER A 46 9.92 -9.09 -3.89
C SER A 46 9.72 -7.85 -3.01
N ILE A 47 8.55 -7.69 -2.38
CA ILE A 47 8.23 -6.56 -1.51
C ILE A 47 7.92 -7.09 -0.10
N PRO A 48 8.58 -6.57 0.96
CA PRO A 48 8.29 -6.98 2.34
C PRO A 48 6.91 -6.48 2.78
N TYR A 49 6.27 -7.19 3.72
CA TYR A 49 4.91 -6.88 4.16
C TYR A 49 4.75 -5.43 4.65
N GLY A 50 5.73 -4.93 5.41
CA GLY A 50 5.74 -3.57 5.94
C GLY A 50 5.70 -2.47 4.87
N ALA A 51 6.25 -2.71 3.68
CA ALA A 51 6.16 -1.80 2.54
C ALA A 51 4.91 -2.07 1.68
N ARG A 52 4.52 -3.34 1.55
CA ARG A 52 3.42 -3.79 0.69
C ARG A 52 2.08 -3.20 1.14
N LEU A 53 1.79 -3.25 2.45
CA LEU A 53 0.53 -2.75 2.99
C LEU A 53 0.28 -1.27 2.66
N PRO A 54 1.14 -0.31 3.05
CA PRO A 54 0.90 1.11 2.76
C PRO A 54 0.91 1.43 1.27
N LEU A 55 1.75 0.74 0.46
CA LEU A 55 1.80 0.95 -0.99
C LEU A 55 0.49 0.53 -1.66
N CYS A 56 0.04 -0.70 -1.42
CA CYS A 56 -1.19 -1.21 -2.01
C CYS A 56 -2.43 -0.43 -1.54
N THR A 57 -2.51 -0.06 -0.26
CA THR A 57 -3.63 0.75 0.25
C THR A 57 -3.63 2.16 -0.34
N SER A 58 -2.46 2.77 -0.55
CA SER A 58 -2.37 4.10 -1.17
C SER A 58 -2.79 4.07 -2.64
N ILE A 59 -2.33 3.08 -3.40
CA ILE A 59 -2.73 2.92 -4.82
C ILE A 59 -4.23 2.67 -4.91
N SER A 60 -4.75 1.79 -4.06
CA SER A 60 -6.17 1.46 -3.99
C SER A 60 -7.02 2.68 -3.61
N LEU A 61 -6.58 3.48 -2.65
CA LEU A 61 -7.20 4.76 -2.27
C LEU A 61 -7.25 5.71 -3.47
N LEU A 62 -6.15 5.87 -4.21
CA LEU A 62 -6.10 6.77 -5.37
C LEU A 62 -7.04 6.29 -6.49
N CYS A 63 -7.05 5.00 -6.81
CA CYS A 63 -7.99 4.43 -7.78
C CYS A 63 -9.45 4.63 -7.33
N GLY A 64 -9.76 4.35 -6.06
CA GLY A 64 -11.09 4.53 -5.51
C GLY A 64 -11.54 5.99 -5.46
N MET A 65 -10.62 6.91 -5.15
CA MET A 65 -10.87 8.35 -5.21
C MET A 65 -11.13 8.81 -6.63
N ALA A 66 -10.33 8.38 -7.61
CA ALA A 66 -10.52 8.74 -9.01
C ALA A 66 -11.91 8.32 -9.51
N LEU A 67 -12.30 7.07 -9.25
CA LEU A 67 -13.63 6.55 -9.58
C LEU A 67 -14.74 7.32 -8.87
N GLY A 68 -14.57 7.61 -7.57
CA GLY A 68 -15.56 8.35 -6.79
C GLY A 68 -15.69 9.82 -7.20
N ILE A 69 -14.60 10.48 -7.58
CA ILE A 69 -14.63 11.85 -8.10
C ILE A 69 -15.38 11.89 -9.43
N SER A 70 -15.07 10.97 -10.35
CA SER A 70 -15.77 10.89 -11.64
C SER A 70 -17.27 10.64 -11.45
N HIS A 71 -17.63 9.70 -10.59
CA HIS A 71 -19.04 9.38 -10.32
C HIS A 71 -19.77 10.51 -9.58
N GLY A 72 -19.18 11.03 -8.50
CA GLY A 72 -19.78 12.08 -7.67
C GLY A 72 -19.92 13.41 -8.40
N SER A 73 -18.95 13.79 -9.23
CA SER A 73 -19.02 15.00 -10.05
C SER A 73 -20.14 14.93 -11.08
N GLN A 74 -20.28 13.80 -11.79
CA GLN A 74 -21.37 13.61 -12.76
C GLN A 74 -22.74 13.67 -12.08
N ALA A 75 -22.92 12.96 -10.96
CA ALA A 75 -24.17 12.97 -10.22
C ALA A 75 -24.54 14.37 -9.71
N ALA A 76 -23.59 15.11 -9.13
CA ALA A 76 -23.83 16.47 -8.63
C ALA A 76 -24.10 17.48 -9.76
N SER A 77 -23.42 17.34 -10.89
CA SER A 77 -23.64 18.17 -12.08
C SER A 77 -25.02 17.94 -12.69
N LEU A 78 -25.47 16.69 -12.79
CA LEU A 78 -26.81 16.35 -13.29
C LEU A 78 -27.91 16.85 -12.35
N ARG A 79 -27.74 16.69 -11.03
CA ARG A 79 -28.67 17.23 -10.03
C ARG A 79 -28.80 18.74 -10.12
N PHE A 80 -27.66 19.46 -10.18
CA PHE A 80 -27.66 20.92 -10.33
C PHE A 80 -28.40 21.37 -11.60
N ARG A 81 -28.21 20.66 -12.71
CA ARG A 81 -28.91 20.94 -13.97
C ARG A 81 -30.41 20.66 -13.87
N ALA A 82 -30.81 19.59 -13.20
CA ALA A 82 -32.21 19.26 -12.99
C ALA A 82 -32.91 20.32 -12.12
N GLU A 83 -32.28 20.73 -11.02
CA GLU A 83 -32.79 21.77 -10.12
C GLU A 83 -32.90 23.13 -10.81
N ASN A 84 -31.93 23.48 -11.67
CA ASN A 84 -31.88 24.78 -12.34
C ASN A 84 -32.46 24.78 -13.77
N ALA A 85 -33.06 23.69 -14.24
CA ALA A 85 -33.63 23.59 -15.59
C ALA A 85 -34.70 24.67 -15.85
N HIS A 86 -35.40 25.11 -14.80
CA HIS A 86 -36.41 26.16 -14.86
C HIS A 86 -35.87 27.59 -14.65
N ARG A 87 -34.58 27.76 -14.31
CA ARG A 87 -33.94 29.06 -14.00
C ARG A 87 -32.72 29.30 -14.88
N LEU A 88 -32.92 29.27 -16.20
CA LEU A 88 -31.84 29.52 -17.15
C LEU A 88 -31.52 31.03 -17.21
N PRO A 89 -30.24 31.43 -17.11
CA PRO A 89 -29.87 32.84 -17.18
C PRO A 89 -30.15 33.43 -18.56
N THR A 90 -30.68 34.65 -18.61
CA THR A 90 -30.91 35.41 -19.85
C THR A 90 -29.82 36.45 -20.14
N SER A 91 -28.98 36.79 -19.15
CA SER A 91 -27.89 37.76 -19.28
C SER A 91 -26.51 37.08 -19.34
N PRO A 92 -25.50 37.70 -20.00
CA PRO A 92 -24.13 37.16 -20.06
C PRO A 92 -23.49 36.99 -18.67
N THR A 93 -23.70 37.95 -17.76
CA THR A 93 -23.21 37.89 -16.38
C THR A 93 -23.86 36.75 -15.59
N GLY A 94 -25.16 36.49 -15.83
CA GLY A 94 -25.87 35.38 -15.21
C GLY A 94 -25.31 34.01 -15.62
N TRP A 95 -24.89 33.87 -16.89
CA TRP A 95 -24.22 32.65 -17.37
C TRP A 95 -22.87 32.39 -16.71
N TYR A 96 -22.11 33.42 -16.40
CA TYR A 96 -20.86 33.28 -15.64
C TYR A 96 -21.13 32.77 -14.21
N LEU A 97 -22.08 33.38 -13.50
CA LEU A 97 -22.45 32.97 -12.14
C LEU A 97 -23.02 31.55 -12.11
N TYR A 98 -23.80 31.17 -13.12
CA TYR A 98 -24.32 29.81 -13.26
C TYR A 98 -23.20 28.77 -13.36
N HIS A 99 -22.21 28.97 -14.24
CA HIS A 99 -21.09 28.04 -14.37
C HIS A 99 -20.22 28.00 -13.12
N LYS A 100 -20.01 29.14 -12.47
CA LYS A 100 -19.29 29.23 -11.19
C LYS A 100 -19.98 28.37 -10.12
N SER A 101 -21.26 28.58 -9.88
CA SER A 101 -22.05 27.80 -8.91
C SER A 101 -22.11 26.31 -9.26
N LYS A 102 -22.29 25.98 -10.54
CA LYS A 102 -22.27 24.59 -11.02
C LYS A 102 -20.93 23.91 -10.71
N ASN A 103 -19.81 24.59 -10.96
CA ASN A 103 -18.48 24.02 -10.73
C ASN A 103 -18.21 23.79 -9.24
N TYR A 104 -18.66 24.70 -8.35
CA TYR A 104 -18.55 24.48 -6.90
C TYR A 104 -19.38 23.28 -6.44
N ASN A 105 -20.65 23.18 -6.85
CA ASN A 105 -21.49 22.05 -6.46
C ASN A 105 -20.95 20.71 -7.00
N THR A 106 -20.45 20.73 -8.24
CA THR A 106 -19.83 19.57 -8.89
C THR A 106 -18.54 19.14 -8.19
N GLY A 107 -17.67 20.10 -7.85
CA GLY A 107 -16.41 19.84 -7.16
C GLY A 107 -16.62 19.29 -5.75
N LEU A 108 -17.51 19.89 -4.96
CA LEU A 108 -17.85 19.41 -3.63
C LEU A 108 -18.45 18.00 -3.67
N GLY A 109 -19.35 17.73 -4.62
CA GLY A 109 -19.92 16.39 -4.84
C GLY A 109 -18.85 15.35 -5.21
N GLY A 110 -17.91 15.73 -6.09
CA GLY A 110 -16.79 14.87 -6.48
C GLY A 110 -15.85 14.54 -5.32
N VAL A 111 -15.42 15.54 -4.54
CA VAL A 111 -14.52 15.33 -3.40
C VAL A 111 -15.18 14.47 -2.31
N LYS A 112 -16.45 14.75 -1.99
CA LYS A 112 -17.19 14.00 -0.97
C LYS A 112 -17.33 12.52 -1.33
N GLU A 113 -17.73 12.23 -2.57
CA GLU A 113 -17.90 10.84 -3.02
C GLU A 113 -16.55 10.16 -3.26
N GLY A 114 -15.53 10.91 -3.73
CA GLY A 114 -14.15 10.45 -3.87
C GLY A 114 -13.56 9.95 -2.55
N LEU A 115 -13.63 10.75 -1.48
CA LEU A 115 -13.14 10.35 -0.15
C LEU A 115 -13.90 9.14 0.40
N ARG A 116 -15.23 9.08 0.19
CA ARG A 116 -16.06 7.97 0.63
C ARG A 116 -15.71 6.66 -0.08
N MET A 117 -15.66 6.68 -1.41
CA MET A 117 -15.34 5.50 -2.22
C MET A 117 -13.89 5.08 -2.05
N GLY A 118 -12.96 6.03 -2.07
CA GLY A 118 -11.53 5.80 -1.83
C GLY A 118 -11.28 5.15 -0.47
N GLY A 119 -11.84 5.70 0.60
CA GLY A 119 -11.70 5.14 1.95
C GLY A 119 -12.26 3.73 2.07
N ARG A 120 -13.43 3.47 1.45
CA ARG A 120 -14.04 2.12 1.44
C ARG A 120 -13.15 1.11 0.72
N ILE A 121 -12.63 1.45 -0.46
CA ILE A 121 -11.78 0.55 -1.26
C ILE A 121 -10.44 0.31 -0.57
N ALA A 122 -9.83 1.35 0.02
CA ALA A 122 -8.61 1.24 0.80
C ALA A 122 -8.79 0.33 2.02
N PHE A 123 -9.90 0.47 2.76
CA PHE A 123 -10.24 -0.38 3.90
C PHE A 123 -10.32 -1.86 3.50
N TRP A 124 -11.06 -2.19 2.44
CA TRP A 124 -11.20 -3.57 1.99
C TRP A 124 -9.89 -4.15 1.44
N THR A 125 -9.06 -3.31 0.81
CA THR A 125 -7.72 -3.72 0.34
C THR A 125 -6.79 -4.03 1.51
N ALA A 126 -6.81 -3.20 2.56
CA ALA A 126 -6.06 -3.46 3.78
C ALA A 126 -6.54 -4.76 4.45
N GLY A 127 -7.86 -4.97 4.52
CA GLY A 127 -8.46 -6.21 5.04
C GLY A 127 -8.00 -7.45 4.27
N LEU A 128 -7.97 -7.39 2.94
CA LEU A 128 -7.50 -8.50 2.10
C LEU A 128 -6.05 -8.84 2.41
N LEU A 129 -5.16 -7.84 2.44
CA LEU A 129 -3.74 -8.06 2.69
C LEU A 129 -3.47 -8.54 4.12
N ALA A 130 -4.23 -8.05 5.09
CA ALA A 130 -4.12 -8.49 6.48
C ALA A 130 -4.56 -9.96 6.66
N ILE A 131 -5.66 -10.37 6.01
CA ILE A 131 -6.12 -11.76 6.06
C ILE A 131 -5.16 -12.67 5.30
N GLU A 132 -4.63 -12.22 4.15
CA GLU A 132 -3.60 -12.97 3.41
C GLU A 132 -2.36 -13.19 4.28
N ASP A 133 -1.84 -12.15 4.93
CA ASP A 133 -0.67 -12.25 5.82
C ASP A 133 -0.93 -13.17 7.03
N MET A 134 -2.14 -13.10 7.60
CA MET A 134 -2.57 -14.00 8.68
C MET A 134 -2.55 -15.46 8.23
N CYS A 135 -3.09 -15.76 7.04
CA CYS A 135 -3.07 -17.10 6.48
C CYS A 135 -1.66 -17.58 6.13
N ASP A 136 -0.81 -16.71 5.58
CA ASP A 136 0.58 -17.00 5.26
C ASP A 136 1.38 -17.38 6.53
N ARG A 137 1.19 -16.66 7.64
CA ARG A 137 1.82 -16.97 8.93
C ARG A 137 1.30 -18.26 9.55
N TRP A 138 0.00 -18.51 9.43
CA TRP A 138 -0.62 -19.69 10.03
C TRP A 138 -0.23 -20.99 9.30
N ARG A 139 -0.13 -20.97 7.96
CA ARG A 139 0.24 -22.14 7.15
C ARG A 139 1.73 -22.27 6.87
N GLY A 140 2.52 -21.20 7.06
CA GLY A 140 3.95 -21.18 6.73
C GLY A 140 4.26 -21.34 5.23
N LYS A 141 3.24 -21.25 4.36
CA LYS A 141 3.37 -21.36 2.89
C LYS A 141 2.71 -20.15 2.24
N LYS A 142 3.33 -19.62 1.18
CA LYS A 142 2.86 -18.45 0.43
C LYS A 142 2.25 -18.89 -0.91
N ASP A 143 1.07 -19.50 -0.84
CA ASP A 143 0.41 -20.09 -2.01
C ASP A 143 -0.82 -19.28 -2.47
N VAL A 144 -1.32 -19.57 -3.68
CA VAL A 144 -2.55 -18.97 -4.25
C VAL A 144 -3.78 -19.26 -3.37
N VAL A 145 -3.78 -20.39 -2.66
CA VAL A 145 -4.89 -20.77 -1.77
C VAL A 145 -5.12 -19.72 -0.67
N ASN A 146 -4.05 -19.13 -0.13
CA ASN A 146 -4.20 -18.11 0.91
C ASN A 146 -4.82 -16.83 0.36
N THR A 147 -4.47 -16.45 -0.87
CA THR A 147 -5.08 -15.32 -1.58
C THR A 147 -6.56 -15.56 -1.86
N VAL A 148 -6.94 -16.81 -2.22
CA VAL A 148 -8.35 -17.19 -2.44
C VAL A 148 -9.14 -17.10 -1.13
N VAL A 149 -8.61 -17.65 -0.03
CA VAL A 149 -9.25 -17.60 1.29
C VAL A 149 -9.40 -16.15 1.77
N ALA A 150 -8.36 -15.32 1.60
CA ALA A 150 -8.44 -13.91 1.92
C ALA A 150 -9.51 -13.18 1.11
N SER A 151 -9.58 -13.45 -0.20
CA SER A 151 -10.56 -12.84 -1.10
C SER A 151 -11.99 -13.24 -0.75
N LEU A 152 -12.24 -14.53 -0.47
CA LEU A 152 -13.54 -15.02 -0.04
C LEU A 152 -13.97 -14.43 1.31
N SER A 153 -13.02 -14.26 2.24
CA SER A 153 -13.30 -13.68 3.55
C SER A 153 -13.70 -12.20 3.44
N VAL A 154 -12.99 -11.44 2.61
CA VAL A 154 -13.32 -10.04 2.31
C VAL A 154 -14.65 -9.94 1.57
N ALA A 155 -14.90 -10.79 0.58
CA ALA A 155 -16.16 -10.82 -0.16
C ALA A 155 -17.35 -11.16 0.76
N GLY A 156 -17.19 -12.15 1.64
CA GLY A 156 -18.18 -12.49 2.65
C GLY A 156 -18.44 -11.32 3.61
N GLY A 157 -17.38 -10.67 4.09
CA GLY A 157 -17.50 -9.47 4.94
C GLY A 157 -18.14 -8.28 4.23
N PHE A 158 -17.94 -8.12 2.92
CA PHE A 158 -18.57 -7.06 2.13
C PHE A 158 -20.07 -7.32 1.88
N SER A 159 -20.49 -8.59 1.85
CA SER A 159 -21.84 -9.00 1.49
C SER A 159 -22.83 -9.03 2.67
N LEU A 160 -22.34 -8.98 3.91
CA LEU A 160 -23.16 -8.87 5.12
C LEU A 160 -23.54 -7.40 5.41
#